data_AF-A0A9D8B2Y5-F1
#
_entry.id   AF-A0A9D8B2Y5-F1
#
_cell.length_a   1.000
_cell.length_b   1.000
_cell.length_c   1.000
_cell.angle_alpha   90.00
_cell.angle_beta   90.00
_cell.angle_gamma   90.00
#
_symmetry.space_group_name_H-M   'P 1'
#
loop_
_entity.id
_entity.type
_entity.pdbx_description
1 polymer ?
#
loop_
_entity_poly.entity_id
_entity_poly.type
_entity_poly.pdbx_seq_one_letter_code
_entity_poly.pdbx_strand_id
1 'polypeptide(L)'
;MNQHPRKRLAKETQTAYQATRPRSNRCNKLQRIVRALRARDPDIIEIVQFGSSVYAPRLARDVDLMITTRAKKNEDVYWDAVSDWAKNVDLIVREPGQKMGDNMALGVFVFSKSIFGNGRTRKEAKEYMRIPAYDDAWMYLAMADKNWGEARHAKDERYCEAYYCLAFDLLFDAARFAAMTFLATSETRWGELPKRLPTPFNTQFRGFISKLHVQFSYDRNYPKDKPDEAFQEWRDKVSAFIDALSARSTVKDK
;
A
#
# COMPACT_ATOMS: atom_id res chain seq x y z
N MET A 1 48.77 10.52 37.80
CA MET A 1 49.08 9.42 36.86
C MET A 1 47.75 8.84 36.41
N ASN A 2 47.10 9.36 35.35
CA ASN A 2 47.25 8.97 33.93
C ASN A 2 47.31 7.46 33.69
N GLN A 3 46.21 6.87 33.21
CA GLN A 3 46.04 6.45 31.80
C GLN A 3 44.62 5.89 31.53
N HIS A 4 43.85 6.61 30.72
CA HIS A 4 42.83 6.07 29.80
C HIS A 4 43.53 5.70 28.46
N PRO A 5 42.90 5.05 27.45
CA PRO A 5 41.48 4.67 27.25
C PRO A 5 41.27 3.26 26.61
N ARG A 6 40.00 2.82 26.47
CA ARG A 6 39.47 2.40 25.14
C ARG A 6 37.94 2.19 25.15
N LYS A 7 37.26 3.09 24.45
CA LYS A 7 35.91 2.95 23.90
C LYS A 7 35.81 1.73 22.98
N ARG A 8 34.69 1.02 23.00
CA ARG A 8 34.11 0.42 21.79
C ARG A 8 32.59 0.59 21.79
N LEU A 9 32.15 1.44 20.86
CA LEU A 9 30.79 1.48 20.33
C LEU A 9 30.49 0.16 19.59
N ALA A 10 29.28 -0.36 19.77
CA ALA A 10 28.60 -1.21 18.80
C ALA A 10 27.31 -0.45 18.43
N LYS A 11 27.34 0.44 17.44
CA LYS A 11 27.10 0.18 16.00
C LYS A 11 25.86 -0.66 15.73
N GLU A 12 24.77 0.06 15.42
CA GLU A 12 24.01 -0.07 14.18
C GLU A 12 23.62 -1.49 13.75
N THR A 13 22.48 -1.97 14.22
CA THR A 13 21.63 -2.89 13.45
C THR A 13 20.69 -2.10 12.54
N GLN A 14 21.29 -1.39 11.58
CA GLN A 14 20.62 -1.03 10.33
C GLN A 14 20.72 -2.27 9.42
N THR A 15 19.75 -3.16 9.55
CA THR A 15 19.69 -4.39 8.76
C THR A 15 19.34 -4.06 7.31
N ALA A 16 20.39 -3.95 6.49
CA ALA A 16 20.48 -4.42 5.12
C ALA A 16 19.25 -4.27 4.20
N TYR A 17 18.91 -3.03 3.84
CA TYR A 17 18.22 -2.75 2.56
C TYR A 17 18.93 -1.63 1.78
N GLN A 18 20.25 -1.59 1.81
CA GLN A 18 21.05 -0.73 0.95
C GLN A 18 22.37 -1.40 0.56
N ALA A 19 22.35 -2.16 -0.54
CA ALA A 19 23.46 -2.21 -1.50
C ALA A 19 23.11 -3.14 -2.66
N THR A 20 22.74 -2.55 -3.79
CA THR A 20 23.25 -2.95 -5.13
C THR A 20 22.78 -1.90 -6.14
N ARG A 21 23.65 -0.92 -6.39
CA ARG A 21 23.56 -0.04 -7.57
C ARG A 21 23.77 -0.90 -8.82
N PRO A 22 22.92 -0.72 -9.85
CA PRO A 22 23.40 0.07 -10.98
C PRO A 22 22.47 1.28 -11.18
N ARG A 23 22.88 2.45 -10.66
CA ARG A 23 22.10 3.69 -10.69
C ARG A 23 22.16 4.44 -12.05
N SER A 24 23.01 4.05 -12.99
CA SER A 24 23.25 4.83 -14.23
C SER A 24 22.27 4.52 -15.38
N ASN A 25 22.03 3.25 -15.74
CA ASN A 25 21.31 2.94 -16.98
C ASN A 25 19.77 3.09 -16.92
N ARG A 26 19.16 2.89 -15.76
CA ARG A 26 17.68 2.98 -15.61
C ARG A 26 17.17 4.42 -15.53
N CYS A 27 17.96 5.32 -14.92
CA CYS A 27 17.64 6.74 -14.81
C CYS A 27 17.70 7.42 -16.18
N ASN A 28 18.72 7.10 -16.99
CA ASN A 28 18.86 7.56 -18.37
C ASN A 28 17.69 7.12 -19.27
N LYS A 29 17.13 5.95 -18.96
CA LYS A 29 16.03 5.36 -19.71
C LYS A 29 14.70 6.10 -19.50
N LEU A 30 14.23 6.25 -18.26
CA LEU A 30 12.99 7.00 -17.99
C LEU A 30 13.09 8.47 -18.42
N GLN A 31 14.27 9.08 -18.32
CA GLN A 31 14.51 10.44 -18.83
C GLN A 31 14.37 10.54 -20.35
N ARG A 32 14.59 9.47 -21.12
CA ARG A 32 14.33 9.47 -22.57
C ARG A 32 12.82 9.50 -22.84
N ILE A 33 12.03 8.69 -22.14
CA ILE A 33 10.56 8.73 -22.25
C ILE A 33 10.03 10.12 -21.89
N VAL A 34 10.48 10.68 -20.76
CA VAL A 34 10.09 12.04 -20.33
C VAL A 34 10.40 13.07 -21.43
N ARG A 35 11.60 13.01 -22.04
CA ARG A 35 11.96 13.93 -23.12
C ARG A 35 11.11 13.72 -24.38
N ALA A 36 10.86 12.49 -24.78
CA ALA A 36 10.04 12.16 -25.95
C ALA A 36 8.59 12.66 -25.77
N LEU A 37 7.98 12.37 -24.62
CA LEU A 37 6.64 12.83 -24.28
C LEU A 37 6.55 14.36 -24.28
N ARG A 38 7.52 15.04 -23.65
CA ARG A 38 7.53 16.51 -23.60
C ARG A 38 7.81 17.19 -24.94
N ALA A 39 8.52 16.52 -25.85
CA ALA A 39 8.71 17.03 -27.20
C ALA A 39 7.39 17.00 -28.00
N ARG A 40 6.53 16.00 -27.75
CA ARG A 40 5.20 15.89 -28.38
C ARG A 40 4.15 16.74 -27.67
N ASP A 41 4.25 16.89 -26.36
CA ASP A 41 3.39 17.73 -25.55
C ASP A 41 4.16 18.59 -24.53
N PRO A 42 4.49 19.85 -24.90
CA PRO A 42 5.13 20.80 -24.01
C PRO A 42 4.28 21.21 -22.80
N ASP A 43 2.96 21.00 -22.85
CA ASP A 43 2.01 21.41 -21.81
C ASP A 43 1.86 20.37 -20.68
N ILE A 44 2.57 19.25 -20.78
CA ILE A 44 2.68 18.26 -19.69
C ILE A 44 3.15 18.97 -18.42
N ILE A 45 2.34 18.84 -17.37
CA ILE A 45 2.59 19.37 -16.03
C ILE A 45 3.41 18.37 -15.23
N GLU A 46 3.03 17.10 -15.31
CA GLU A 46 3.61 16.03 -14.50
C GLU A 46 3.49 14.67 -15.19
N ILE A 47 4.52 13.85 -15.03
CA ILE A 47 4.55 12.44 -15.42
C ILE A 47 4.86 11.63 -14.16
N VAL A 48 3.92 10.77 -13.78
CA VAL A 48 4.03 9.88 -12.63
C VAL A 48 4.23 8.46 -13.12
N GLN A 49 5.30 7.81 -12.67
CA GLN A 49 5.43 6.35 -12.80
C GLN A 49 4.71 5.72 -11.62
N PHE A 50 3.86 4.72 -11.86
CA PHE A 50 3.17 3.98 -10.80
C PHE A 50 3.18 2.46 -11.05
N GLY A 51 2.50 1.71 -10.19
CA GLY A 51 2.34 0.27 -10.33
C GLY A 51 3.59 -0.54 -9.99
N SER A 52 3.64 -1.78 -10.48
CA SER A 52 4.67 -2.78 -10.14
C SER A 52 6.08 -2.31 -10.50
N SER A 53 6.20 -1.46 -11.52
CA SER A 53 7.43 -0.85 -11.98
C SER A 53 8.10 0.08 -10.96
N VAL A 54 7.37 0.48 -9.89
CA VAL A 54 7.88 1.26 -8.76
C VAL A 54 8.24 0.39 -7.57
N TYR A 55 7.33 -0.45 -7.07
CA TYR A 55 7.53 -1.20 -5.82
C TYR A 55 8.20 -2.58 -6.02
N ALA A 56 8.09 -3.17 -7.21
CA ALA A 56 8.72 -4.45 -7.57
C ALA A 56 9.49 -4.36 -8.91
N PRO A 57 10.45 -3.43 -9.06
CA PRO A 57 11.03 -3.05 -10.35
C PRO A 57 11.90 -4.12 -11.03
N ARG A 58 12.17 -5.25 -10.35
CA ARG A 58 12.84 -6.42 -10.92
C ARG A 58 11.86 -7.43 -11.53
N LEU A 59 10.60 -7.41 -11.09
CA LEU A 59 9.53 -8.31 -11.53
C LEU A 59 8.58 -7.65 -12.54
N ALA A 60 8.58 -6.32 -12.61
CA ALA A 60 7.73 -5.54 -13.49
C ALA A 60 7.96 -5.85 -14.98
N ARG A 61 6.86 -6.24 -15.66
CA ARG A 61 6.82 -6.58 -17.08
C ARG A 61 6.68 -5.34 -17.96
N ASP A 62 5.98 -4.35 -17.44
CA ASP A 62 5.57 -3.08 -18.05
C ASP A 62 6.02 -1.87 -17.21
N VAL A 63 5.71 -0.68 -17.71
CA VAL A 63 5.87 0.60 -17.02
C VAL A 63 4.58 1.38 -17.14
N ASP A 64 3.84 1.51 -16.04
CA ASP A 64 2.65 2.36 -15.97
C ASP A 64 3.03 3.83 -15.79
N LEU A 65 2.54 4.69 -16.69
CA LEU A 65 2.72 6.14 -16.62
C LEU A 65 1.38 6.86 -16.62
N MET A 66 1.20 7.75 -15.65
CA MET A 66 0.13 8.73 -15.65
C MET A 66 0.69 10.10 -16.05
N ILE A 67 0.14 10.66 -17.12
CA ILE A 67 0.52 11.95 -17.69
C ILE A 67 -0.59 12.95 -17.36
N THR A 68 -0.24 14.02 -16.65
CA THR A 68 -1.13 15.16 -16.41
C THR A 68 -0.65 16.34 -17.25
N THR A 69 -1.49 16.80 -18.16
CA THR A 69 -1.20 17.91 -19.09
C THR A 69 -2.25 19.01 -18.98
N ARG A 70 -1.90 20.25 -19.31
CA ARG A 70 -2.87 21.38 -19.27
C ARG A 70 -3.99 21.22 -20.28
N ALA A 71 -3.70 20.61 -21.43
CA ALA A 71 -4.64 20.40 -22.52
C ALA A 71 -4.36 19.03 -23.14
N LYS A 72 -5.27 18.06 -22.91
CA LYS A 72 -5.11 16.71 -23.42
C LYS A 72 -5.18 16.72 -24.95
N LYS A 73 -4.18 16.08 -25.56
CA LYS A 73 -4.12 15.84 -27.01
C LYS A 73 -4.73 14.47 -27.32
N ASN A 74 -4.87 14.15 -28.61
CA ASN A 74 -5.20 12.79 -29.03
C ASN A 74 -4.19 11.79 -28.41
N GLU A 75 -4.68 10.64 -27.94
CA GLU A 75 -3.87 9.62 -27.25
C GLU A 75 -2.73 9.11 -28.14
N ASP A 76 -2.94 9.01 -29.45
CA ASP A 76 -1.92 8.59 -30.42
C ASP A 76 -0.62 9.40 -30.30
N VAL A 77 -0.73 10.70 -29.97
CA VAL A 77 0.44 11.58 -29.77
C VAL A 77 1.37 11.07 -28.67
N TYR A 78 0.80 10.47 -27.62
CA TYR A 78 1.55 9.96 -26.48
C TYR A 78 2.01 8.52 -26.73
N TRP A 79 1.18 7.70 -27.36
CA TRP A 79 1.56 6.34 -27.78
C TRP A 79 2.73 6.36 -28.76
N ASP A 80 2.72 7.25 -29.75
CA ASP A 80 3.82 7.48 -30.70
C ASP A 80 5.11 7.94 -30.00
N ALA A 81 5.00 8.63 -28.87
CA ALA A 81 6.17 9.10 -28.12
C ALA A 81 6.90 7.96 -27.38
N VAL A 82 6.21 6.84 -27.12
CA VAL A 82 6.75 5.70 -26.38
C VAL A 82 6.86 4.42 -27.21
N SER A 83 6.49 4.46 -28.49
CA SER A 83 6.48 3.31 -29.41
C SER A 83 7.85 2.62 -29.53
N ASP A 84 8.94 3.39 -29.57
CA ASP A 84 10.32 2.87 -29.67
C ASP A 84 10.87 2.35 -28.33
N TRP A 85 10.03 2.24 -27.30
CA TRP A 85 10.48 1.79 -25.99
C TRP A 85 10.63 0.27 -25.91
N ALA A 86 11.78 -0.19 -25.41
CA ALA A 86 12.10 -1.62 -25.33
C ALA A 86 11.26 -2.43 -24.31
N LYS A 87 10.44 -1.77 -23.48
CA LYS A 87 9.49 -2.41 -22.57
C LYS A 87 8.09 -1.93 -22.92
N ASN A 88 7.07 -2.71 -22.59
CA ASN A 88 5.69 -2.22 -22.66
C ASN A 88 5.53 -1.02 -21.73
N VAL A 89 4.86 0.02 -22.21
CA VAL A 89 4.52 1.23 -21.45
C VAL A 89 3.03 1.37 -21.53
N ASP A 90 2.35 1.44 -20.39
CA ASP A 90 0.92 1.72 -20.32
C ASP A 90 0.70 3.18 -19.98
N LEU A 91 -0.08 3.88 -20.79
CA LEU A 91 -0.29 5.32 -20.68
C LEU A 91 -1.70 5.63 -20.21
N ILE A 92 -1.79 6.52 -19.22
CA ILE A 92 -3.02 7.19 -18.84
C ILE A 92 -2.80 8.69 -18.97
N VAL A 93 -3.48 9.32 -19.91
CA VAL A 93 -3.39 10.77 -20.14
C VAL A 93 -4.63 11.45 -19.62
N ARG A 94 -4.43 12.45 -18.76
CA ARG A 94 -5.49 13.22 -18.14
C ARG A 94 -5.18 14.71 -18.03
N GLU A 95 -6.23 15.49 -17.82
CA GLU A 95 -6.14 16.90 -17.40
C GLU A 95 -6.33 17.02 -15.88
N PRO A 96 -5.85 18.11 -15.24
CA PRO A 96 -6.18 18.42 -13.86
C PRO A 96 -7.70 18.46 -13.63
N GLY A 97 -8.16 17.91 -12.51
CA GLY A 97 -9.58 17.81 -12.16
C GLY A 97 -10.34 16.69 -12.87
N GLN A 98 -9.74 16.01 -13.87
CA GLN A 98 -10.39 14.87 -14.51
C GLN A 98 -10.49 13.70 -13.52
N LYS A 99 -11.69 13.13 -13.39
CA LYS A 99 -12.00 12.07 -12.42
C LYS A 99 -11.00 10.91 -12.50
N MET A 100 -10.49 10.50 -11.34
CA MET A 100 -9.67 9.30 -11.16
C MET A 100 -10.47 8.25 -10.41
N GLY A 101 -10.51 7.01 -10.90
CA GLY A 101 -11.12 5.90 -10.16
C GLY A 101 -10.39 5.66 -8.84
N ASP A 102 -11.10 5.20 -7.80
CA ASP A 102 -10.56 5.04 -6.44
C ASP A 102 -9.36 4.09 -6.36
N ASN A 103 -9.41 2.95 -7.06
CA ASN A 103 -8.30 2.00 -7.14
C ASN A 103 -7.08 2.60 -7.85
N MET A 104 -7.31 3.38 -8.90
CA MET A 104 -6.26 4.09 -9.62
C MET A 104 -5.64 5.18 -8.73
N ALA A 105 -6.48 5.94 -8.03
CA ALA A 105 -6.09 6.96 -7.08
C ALA A 105 -5.22 6.41 -5.94
N LEU A 106 -5.62 5.26 -5.37
CA LEU A 106 -4.81 4.56 -4.38
C LEU A 106 -3.44 4.16 -4.96
N GLY A 107 -3.42 3.55 -6.16
CA GLY A 107 -2.19 3.15 -6.83
C GLY A 107 -1.24 4.31 -7.10
N VAL A 108 -1.78 5.43 -7.60
CA VAL A 108 -1.03 6.66 -7.87
C VAL A 108 -0.60 7.36 -6.57
N PHE A 109 -1.36 7.29 -5.48
CA PHE A 109 -0.94 7.91 -4.23
C PHE A 109 0.16 7.12 -3.54
N VAL A 110 0.00 5.80 -3.44
CA VAL A 110 0.86 4.92 -2.61
C VAL A 110 2.04 4.34 -3.39
N PHE A 111 1.80 3.85 -4.60
CA PHE A 111 2.76 3.05 -5.37
C PHE A 111 3.35 3.82 -6.54
N SER A 112 3.73 5.08 -6.31
CA SER A 112 4.18 5.94 -7.39
C SER A 112 5.39 6.82 -7.03
N LYS A 113 5.99 7.37 -8.08
CA LYS A 113 6.96 8.46 -7.98
C LYS A 113 6.76 9.41 -9.16
N SER A 114 6.92 10.70 -8.89
CA SER A 114 7.03 11.70 -9.96
C SER A 114 8.37 11.50 -10.67
N ILE A 115 8.33 11.33 -12.00
CA ILE A 115 9.54 11.27 -12.84
C ILE A 115 9.75 12.57 -13.62
N PHE A 116 8.74 13.43 -13.65
CA PHE A 116 8.78 14.82 -14.11
C PHE A 116 7.61 15.58 -13.47
N GLY A 117 7.82 16.84 -13.05
CA GLY A 117 6.74 17.69 -12.56
C GLY A 117 6.85 18.05 -11.07
N ASN A 118 5.71 18.36 -10.46
CA ASN A 118 5.63 19.07 -9.17
C ASN A 118 4.86 18.32 -8.07
N GLY A 119 4.49 17.05 -8.28
CA GLY A 119 3.80 16.22 -7.29
C GLY A 119 2.30 16.52 -7.14
N ARG A 120 1.69 17.37 -7.98
CA ARG A 120 0.26 17.71 -7.91
C ARG A 120 -0.62 16.50 -8.22
N THR A 121 -0.26 15.66 -9.19
CA THR A 121 -1.05 14.47 -9.55
C THR A 121 -1.21 13.51 -8.37
N ARG A 122 -0.16 13.33 -7.55
CA ARG A 122 -0.24 12.51 -6.34
C ARG A 122 -1.11 13.14 -5.26
N LYS A 123 -1.02 14.47 -5.08
CA LYS A 123 -1.88 15.19 -4.11
C LYS A 123 -3.34 15.08 -4.49
N GLU A 124 -3.63 15.27 -5.77
CA GLU A 124 -4.97 15.16 -6.33
C GLU A 124 -5.50 13.71 -6.27
N ALA A 125 -4.65 12.70 -6.51
CA ALA A 125 -5.04 11.30 -6.34
C ALA A 125 -5.59 11.03 -4.93
N LYS A 126 -5.02 11.67 -3.88
CA LYS A 126 -5.55 11.55 -2.52
C LYS A 126 -7.01 11.99 -2.37
N GLU A 127 -7.44 12.96 -3.16
CA GLU A 127 -8.81 13.52 -3.14
C GLU A 127 -9.82 12.56 -3.78
N TYR A 128 -9.38 11.70 -4.69
CA TYR A 128 -10.19 10.67 -5.33
C TYR A 128 -10.19 9.31 -4.60
N MET A 129 -9.38 9.16 -3.54
CA MET A 129 -9.38 7.94 -2.75
C MET A 129 -10.69 7.82 -1.96
N ARG A 130 -11.38 6.70 -2.14
CA ARG A 130 -12.59 6.39 -1.37
C ARG A 130 -12.25 6.19 0.11
N ILE A 131 -13.04 6.78 0.98
CA ILE A 131 -13.10 6.40 2.40
C ILE A 131 -13.90 5.09 2.47
N PRO A 132 -13.36 4.01 3.06
CA PRO A 132 -14.06 2.74 3.15
C PRO A 132 -15.34 2.84 4.00
N ALA A 133 -16.22 1.86 3.83
CA ALA A 133 -17.40 1.61 4.65
C ALA A 133 -17.17 0.41 5.57
N TYR A 134 -18.07 0.17 6.52
CA TYR A 134 -17.97 -1.02 7.39
C TYR A 134 -18.16 -2.32 6.60
N ASP A 135 -18.93 -2.31 5.52
CA ASP A 135 -19.09 -3.48 4.64
C ASP A 135 -17.75 -3.92 4.03
N ASP A 136 -16.84 -2.98 3.75
CA ASP A 136 -15.49 -3.32 3.30
C ASP A 136 -14.72 -4.08 4.38
N ALA A 137 -14.84 -3.67 5.66
CA ALA A 137 -14.21 -4.37 6.77
C ALA A 137 -14.76 -5.80 6.95
N TRP A 138 -16.08 -5.98 6.84
CA TRP A 138 -16.71 -7.30 6.89
C TRP A 138 -16.33 -8.19 5.71
N MET A 139 -16.17 -7.61 4.52
CA MET A 139 -15.63 -8.33 3.36
C MET A 139 -14.23 -8.90 3.67
N TYR A 140 -13.33 -8.11 4.26
CA TYR A 140 -11.99 -8.60 4.64
C TYR A 140 -12.04 -9.68 5.72
N LEU A 141 -12.97 -9.59 6.68
CA LEU A 141 -13.18 -10.65 7.66
C LEU A 141 -13.61 -11.96 6.99
N ALA A 142 -14.56 -11.90 6.05
CA ALA A 142 -14.99 -13.06 5.27
C ALA A 142 -13.87 -13.63 4.39
N MET A 143 -13.01 -12.77 3.82
CA MET A 143 -11.82 -13.22 3.10
C MET A 143 -10.82 -13.92 4.02
N ALA A 144 -10.66 -13.46 5.26
CA ALA A 144 -9.82 -14.12 6.25
C ALA A 144 -10.34 -15.54 6.55
N ASP A 145 -11.66 -15.69 6.78
CA ASP A 145 -12.31 -16.98 7.02
C ASP A 145 -12.09 -17.95 5.84
N LYS A 146 -12.23 -17.44 4.61
CA LYS A 146 -11.98 -18.24 3.41
C LYS A 146 -10.53 -18.72 3.34
N ASN A 147 -9.55 -17.83 3.53
CA ASN A 147 -8.13 -18.21 3.48
C ASN A 147 -7.76 -19.16 4.62
N TRP A 148 -8.36 -19.00 5.79
CA TRP A 148 -8.22 -19.96 6.89
C TRP A 148 -8.71 -21.36 6.48
N GLY A 149 -9.86 -21.41 5.81
CA GLY A 149 -10.38 -22.64 5.21
C GLY A 149 -9.40 -23.26 4.20
N GLU A 150 -8.88 -22.48 3.26
CA GLU A 150 -7.89 -22.95 2.27
C GLU A 150 -6.62 -23.50 2.93
N ALA A 151 -6.14 -22.86 4.00
CA ALA A 151 -4.96 -23.34 4.74
C ALA A 151 -5.13 -24.78 5.25
N ARG A 152 -6.32 -25.11 5.76
CA ARG A 152 -6.62 -26.46 6.27
C ARG A 152 -6.70 -27.54 5.18
N HIS A 153 -6.99 -27.15 3.94
CA HIS A 153 -7.12 -28.08 2.81
C HIS A 153 -5.84 -28.14 1.95
N ALA A 154 -4.90 -27.23 2.16
CA ALA A 154 -3.66 -27.18 1.41
C ALA A 154 -2.78 -28.40 1.72
N LYS A 155 -2.41 -29.14 0.67
CA LYS A 155 -1.51 -30.31 0.77
C LYS A 155 -0.03 -29.94 0.80
N ASP A 156 0.35 -28.82 0.20
CA ASP A 156 1.72 -28.30 0.24
C ASP A 156 1.85 -27.37 1.45
N GLU A 157 2.82 -27.65 2.31
CA GLU A 157 3.08 -26.89 3.54
C GLU A 157 3.35 -25.41 3.26
N ARG A 158 3.95 -25.06 2.11
CA ARG A 158 4.20 -23.65 1.75
C ARG A 158 2.92 -22.92 1.41
N TYR A 159 1.97 -23.59 0.75
CA TYR A 159 0.65 -23.01 0.50
C TYR A 159 -0.13 -22.90 1.81
N CYS A 160 -0.09 -23.94 2.67
CA CYS A 160 -0.71 -23.91 4.00
C CYS A 160 -0.22 -22.70 4.83
N GLU A 161 1.10 -22.54 4.96
CA GLU A 161 1.72 -21.42 5.68
C GLU A 161 1.34 -20.06 5.05
N ALA A 162 1.37 -19.95 3.73
CA ALA A 162 1.00 -18.72 3.03
C ALA A 162 -0.46 -18.33 3.29
N TYR A 163 -1.38 -19.30 3.26
CA TYR A 163 -2.79 -19.07 3.56
C TYR A 163 -3.01 -18.67 5.02
N TYR A 164 -2.31 -19.28 5.99
CA TYR A 164 -2.38 -18.86 7.39
C TYR A 164 -1.90 -17.43 7.60
N CYS A 165 -0.73 -17.07 7.06
CA CYS A 165 -0.19 -15.71 7.18
C CYS A 165 -1.15 -14.69 6.54
N LEU A 166 -1.69 -15.01 5.37
CA LEU A 166 -2.66 -14.17 4.67
C LEU A 166 -3.97 -14.02 5.45
N ALA A 167 -4.48 -15.10 6.06
CA ALA A 167 -5.70 -15.05 6.86
C ALA A 167 -5.54 -14.10 8.07
N PHE A 168 -4.41 -14.15 8.78
CA PHE A 168 -4.13 -13.19 9.86
C PHE A 168 -3.97 -11.76 9.35
N ASP A 169 -3.33 -11.56 8.20
CA ASP A 169 -3.21 -10.21 7.60
C ASP A 169 -4.57 -9.64 7.20
N LEU A 170 -5.47 -10.49 6.70
CA LEU A 170 -6.84 -10.11 6.34
C LEU A 170 -7.68 -9.75 7.58
N LEU A 171 -7.47 -10.41 8.73
CA LEU A 171 -8.07 -9.97 10.00
C LEU A 171 -7.56 -8.57 10.39
N PHE A 172 -6.28 -8.28 10.19
CA PHE A 172 -5.75 -6.94 10.39
C PHE A 172 -6.35 -5.92 9.41
N ASP A 173 -6.47 -6.27 8.13
CA ASP A 173 -7.08 -5.39 7.12
C ASP A 173 -8.55 -5.09 7.45
N ALA A 174 -9.30 -6.07 7.94
CA ALA A 174 -10.66 -5.84 8.43
C ALA A 174 -10.70 -4.78 9.55
N ALA A 175 -9.84 -4.92 10.58
CA ALA A 175 -9.72 -3.91 11.63
C ALA A 175 -9.27 -2.54 11.08
N ARG A 176 -8.34 -2.52 10.12
CA ARG A 176 -7.81 -1.30 9.49
C ARG A 176 -8.90 -0.55 8.73
N PHE A 177 -9.68 -1.25 7.92
CA PHE A 177 -10.79 -0.66 7.18
C PHE A 177 -11.86 -0.12 8.12
N ALA A 178 -12.23 -0.85 9.18
CA ALA A 178 -13.16 -0.32 10.18
C ALA A 178 -12.65 0.95 10.89
N ALA A 179 -11.35 0.99 11.24
CA ALA A 179 -10.74 2.20 11.80
C ALA A 179 -10.73 3.38 10.81
N MET A 180 -10.45 3.12 9.52
CA MET A 180 -10.51 4.13 8.47
C MET A 180 -11.93 4.69 8.28
N THR A 181 -12.93 3.81 8.27
CA THR A 181 -14.36 4.17 8.22
C THR A 181 -14.74 5.04 9.41
N PHE A 182 -14.43 4.60 10.63
CA PHE A 182 -14.74 5.33 11.87
C PHE A 182 -14.13 6.73 11.91
N LEU A 183 -12.90 6.88 11.38
CA LEU A 183 -12.18 8.14 11.32
C LEU A 183 -12.52 8.99 10.07
N ALA A 184 -13.43 8.52 9.23
CA ALA A 184 -13.79 9.10 7.93
C ALA A 184 -12.54 9.50 7.13
N THR A 185 -11.61 8.55 6.92
CA THR A 185 -10.29 8.85 6.35
C THR A 185 -9.82 7.85 5.32
N SER A 186 -9.15 8.37 4.28
CA SER A 186 -8.44 7.59 3.27
C SER A 186 -6.94 7.42 3.60
N GLU A 187 -6.50 7.73 4.82
CA GLU A 187 -5.12 7.51 5.26
C GLU A 187 -4.79 6.02 5.30
N THR A 188 -3.85 5.59 4.47
CA THR A 188 -3.50 4.17 4.30
C THR A 188 -2.38 3.72 5.24
N ARG A 189 -1.64 4.65 5.86
CA ARG A 189 -0.57 4.32 6.81
C ARG A 189 -1.18 3.88 8.12
N TRP A 190 -1.19 2.57 8.37
CA TRP A 190 -1.75 1.98 9.59
C TRP A 190 -1.15 2.53 10.88
N GLY A 191 0.11 2.98 10.87
CA GLY A 191 0.76 3.60 12.04
C GLY A 191 0.20 4.97 12.44
N GLU A 192 -0.53 5.64 11.55
CA GLU A 192 -1.16 6.94 11.83
C GLU A 192 -2.56 6.80 12.42
N LEU A 193 -3.31 5.75 12.06
CA LEU A 193 -4.67 5.50 12.54
C LEU A 193 -4.80 5.47 14.09
N PRO A 194 -3.97 4.74 14.86
CA PRO A 194 -4.12 4.68 16.31
C PRO A 194 -3.82 5.99 17.04
N LYS A 195 -3.22 6.98 16.37
CA LYS A 195 -3.01 8.32 16.95
C LYS A 195 -4.31 9.13 16.99
N ARG A 196 -5.28 8.77 16.13
CA ARG A 196 -6.55 9.47 15.95
C ARG A 196 -7.74 8.73 16.56
N LEU A 197 -7.61 7.42 16.78
CA LEU A 197 -8.64 6.62 17.46
C LEU A 197 -8.75 7.03 18.94
N PRO A 198 -9.96 7.12 19.51
CA PRO A 198 -10.14 7.32 20.95
C PRO A 198 -9.84 6.03 21.72
N THR A 199 -9.57 6.15 23.01
CA THR A 199 -9.55 4.99 23.93
C THR A 199 -10.96 4.39 24.03
N PRO A 200 -11.10 3.04 24.10
CA PRO A 200 -10.05 2.01 24.10
C PRO A 200 -9.56 1.55 22.72
N PHE A 201 -10.16 2.04 21.63
CA PHE A 201 -9.92 1.55 20.28
C PHE A 201 -8.47 1.74 19.80
N ASN A 202 -7.82 2.82 20.21
CA ASN A 202 -6.41 3.04 19.90
C ASN A 202 -5.48 1.93 20.43
N THR A 203 -5.70 1.45 21.64
CA THR A 203 -4.92 0.39 22.28
C THR A 203 -5.21 -0.95 21.63
N GLN A 204 -6.48 -1.26 21.39
CA GLN A 204 -6.90 -2.46 20.68
C GLN A 204 -6.27 -2.52 19.28
N PHE A 205 -6.34 -1.41 18.52
CA PHE A 205 -5.77 -1.33 17.17
C PHE A 205 -4.25 -1.51 17.15
N ARG A 206 -3.52 -0.94 18.13
CA ARG A 206 -2.08 -1.22 18.28
C ARG A 206 -1.79 -2.69 18.55
N GLY A 207 -2.66 -3.36 19.32
CA GLY A 207 -2.61 -4.80 19.52
C GLY A 207 -2.74 -5.57 18.21
N PHE A 208 -3.71 -5.21 17.36
CA PHE A 208 -3.89 -5.83 16.04
C PHE A 208 -2.69 -5.63 15.12
N ILE A 209 -2.11 -4.42 15.06
CA ILE A 209 -0.87 -4.17 14.29
C ILE A 209 0.24 -5.11 14.77
N SER A 210 0.51 -5.10 16.08
CA SER A 210 1.63 -5.85 16.64
C SER A 210 1.49 -7.36 16.48
N LYS A 211 0.27 -7.88 16.63
CA LYS A 211 0.03 -9.33 16.65
C LYS A 211 -0.29 -9.87 15.26
N LEU A 212 -1.32 -9.35 14.60
CA LEU A 212 -1.82 -9.91 13.35
C LEU A 212 -0.91 -9.57 12.16
N HIS A 213 -0.56 -8.29 11.99
CA HIS A 213 0.23 -7.84 10.85
C HIS A 213 1.72 -8.17 11.01
N VAL A 214 2.31 -7.80 12.15
CA VAL A 214 3.75 -7.97 12.38
C VAL A 214 4.08 -9.40 12.81
N GLN A 215 3.64 -9.83 13.99
CA GLN A 215 4.08 -11.10 14.54
C GLN A 215 3.59 -12.30 13.72
N PHE A 216 2.31 -12.34 13.35
CA PHE A 216 1.70 -13.53 12.74
C PHE A 216 1.88 -13.57 11.23
N SER A 217 1.62 -12.47 10.51
CA SER A 217 1.75 -12.43 9.05
C SER A 217 3.21 -12.24 8.60
N TYR A 218 3.88 -11.16 9.04
CA TYR A 218 5.24 -10.85 8.55
C TYR A 218 6.30 -11.78 9.13
N ASP A 219 6.33 -11.93 10.45
CA ASP A 219 7.35 -12.74 11.14
C ASP A 219 7.01 -14.23 11.17
N ARG A 220 5.80 -14.61 10.72
CA ARG A 220 5.30 -16.00 10.67
C ARG A 220 5.29 -16.70 12.03
N ASN A 221 5.14 -15.93 13.09
CA ASN A 221 5.24 -16.37 14.48
C ASN A 221 3.86 -16.41 15.15
N TYR A 222 2.91 -17.09 14.51
CA TYR A 222 1.61 -17.41 15.10
C TYR A 222 1.68 -18.74 15.88
N PRO A 223 0.73 -19.02 16.80
CA PRO A 223 0.70 -20.28 17.53
C PRO A 223 0.47 -21.48 16.60
N LYS A 224 1.55 -22.15 16.19
CA LYS A 224 1.51 -23.26 15.21
C LYS A 224 0.99 -24.57 15.81
N ASP A 225 1.06 -24.71 17.12
CA ASP A 225 0.52 -25.83 17.89
C ASP A 225 -1.00 -25.77 18.02
N LYS A 226 -1.56 -24.56 18.03
CA LYS A 226 -3.00 -24.29 18.18
C LYS A 226 -3.49 -23.20 17.21
N PRO A 227 -3.32 -23.39 15.90
CA PRO A 227 -3.63 -22.34 14.92
C PRO A 227 -5.10 -21.98 14.96
N ASP A 228 -5.99 -22.97 15.10
CA ASP A 228 -7.45 -22.77 15.06
C ASP A 228 -7.97 -21.96 16.26
N GLU A 229 -7.49 -22.27 17.47
CA GLU A 229 -7.83 -21.50 18.68
C GLU A 229 -7.38 -20.04 18.53
N ALA A 230 -6.14 -19.85 18.06
CA ALA A 230 -5.58 -18.52 17.86
C ALA A 230 -6.36 -17.71 16.81
N PHE A 231 -6.68 -18.31 15.67
CA PHE A 231 -7.44 -17.62 14.63
C PHE A 231 -8.82 -17.21 15.12
N GLN A 232 -9.55 -18.13 15.76
CA GLN A 232 -10.88 -17.83 16.26
C GLN A 232 -10.85 -16.71 17.31
N GLU A 233 -9.90 -16.75 18.25
CA GLU A 233 -9.71 -15.70 19.26
C GLU A 233 -9.53 -14.32 18.62
N TRP A 234 -8.63 -14.21 17.64
CA TRP A 234 -8.34 -12.93 16.99
C TRP A 234 -9.45 -12.48 16.06
N ARG A 235 -10.09 -13.42 15.36
CA ARG A 235 -11.27 -13.15 14.54
C ARG A 235 -12.38 -12.53 15.38
N ASP A 236 -12.67 -13.09 16.54
CA ASP A 236 -13.73 -12.59 17.44
C ASP A 236 -13.38 -11.22 18.00
N LYS A 237 -12.12 -10.99 18.38
CA LYS A 237 -11.65 -9.66 18.80
C LYS A 237 -11.78 -8.61 17.70
N VAL A 238 -11.47 -8.97 16.45
CA VAL A 238 -11.61 -8.06 15.30
C VAL A 238 -13.08 -7.80 15.01
N SER A 239 -13.94 -8.83 15.00
CA SER A 239 -15.39 -8.68 14.83
C SER A 239 -15.97 -7.72 15.87
N ALA A 240 -15.68 -7.96 17.15
CA ALA A 240 -16.15 -7.10 18.25
C ALA A 240 -15.62 -5.66 18.14
N PHE A 241 -14.41 -5.47 17.62
CA PHE A 241 -13.86 -4.15 17.33
C PHE A 241 -14.63 -3.43 16.22
N ILE A 242 -14.97 -4.12 15.12
CA ILE A 242 -15.77 -3.58 14.02
C ILE A 242 -17.15 -3.16 14.52
N ASP A 243 -17.82 -4.03 15.26
CA ASP A 243 -19.15 -3.76 15.85
C ASP A 243 -19.13 -2.55 16.78
N ALA A 244 -18.14 -2.47 17.67
CA ALA A 244 -18.02 -1.38 18.63
C ALA A 244 -17.73 -0.02 17.97
N LEU A 245 -16.94 0.00 16.90
CA LEU A 245 -16.73 1.22 16.10
C LEU A 245 -18.01 1.63 15.38
N SER A 246 -18.69 0.67 14.74
CA SER A 246 -19.96 0.92 14.01
C SER A 246 -21.04 1.49 14.92
N ALA A 247 -21.26 0.87 16.09
CA ALA A 247 -22.21 1.34 17.08
C ALA A 247 -21.89 2.75 17.60
N ARG A 248 -20.61 3.12 17.72
CA ARG A 248 -20.21 4.46 18.18
C ARG A 248 -20.30 5.51 17.07
N SER A 249 -20.22 5.11 15.80
CA SER A 249 -20.46 6.00 14.66
C SER A 249 -21.93 6.40 14.56
N THR A 250 -22.86 5.47 14.77
CA THR A 250 -24.32 5.73 14.64
C THR A 250 -24.90 6.58 15.76
N VAL A 251 -24.26 6.61 16.94
CA VAL A 251 -24.70 7.43 18.09
C VAL A 251 -24.37 8.92 17.93
N LYS A 252 -23.44 9.29 17.02
CA LYS A 252 -23.05 10.70 16.81
C LYS A 252 -23.98 11.49 15.89
N ASP A 253 -24.88 10.82 15.16
CA ASP A 253 -25.82 11.44 14.22
C ASP A 253 -27.24 11.63 14.81
N LYS A 254 -27.39 11.58 16.14
CA LYS A 254 -28.60 11.93 16.89
C LYS A 254 -28.30 13.02 17.92
#